data_AF-A0A645DGR7-F1
#
_entry.id   AF-A0A645DGR7-F1
#
_cell.length_a   1.000
_cell.length_b   1.000
_cell.length_c   1.000
_cell.angle_alpha   90.00
_cell.angle_beta   90.00
_cell.angle_gamma   90.00
#
_symmetry.space_group_name_H-M   'P 1'
#
loop_
_entity.id
_entity.type
_entity.pdbx_description
1 polymer ?
#
loop_
_entity_poly.entity_id
_entity_poly.type
_entity_poly.pdbx_seq_one_letter_code
_entity_poly.pdbx_strand_id
1 'polypeptide(L)' 'MSSGKLYGDIKANALIIGEGAVFKGVSDMIDTSGNKSTEKYQDGAASA' A
#
# COMPACT_ATOMS: atom_id res chain seq x y z
N MET A 1 -16.58 -3.40 -15.49
CA MET A 1 -15.54 -2.90 -14.56
C MET A 1 -14.39 -3.87 -14.56
N SER A 2 -13.20 -3.44 -14.99
CA SER A 2 -12.00 -4.30 -14.98
C SER A 2 -11.27 -4.12 -13.64
N SER A 3 -11.29 -5.15 -12.79
CA SER A 3 -10.53 -5.18 -11.53
C SER A 3 -9.12 -5.71 -11.79
N GLY A 4 -8.09 -4.87 -11.60
CA GLY A 4 -6.70 -5.31 -11.67
C GLY A 4 -6.32 -6.20 -10.48
N LYS A 5 -5.52 -7.25 -10.73
CA LYS A 5 -4.96 -8.10 -9.67
C LYS A 5 -3.44 -8.05 -9.75
N LEU A 6 -2.78 -7.68 -8.66
CA LEU A 6 -1.33 -7.63 -8.52
C LEU A 6 -0.89 -8.53 -7.36
N TYR A 7 -0.01 -9.47 -7.65
CA TYR A 7 0.51 -10.43 -6.68
C TYR A 7 2.02 -10.34 -6.63
N GLY A 8 2.57 -10.43 -5.41
CA GLY A 8 3.99 -10.35 -5.15
C GLY A 8 4.38 -9.04 -4.47
N ASP A 9 5.64 -8.99 -4.05
CA ASP A 9 6.18 -7.87 -3.29
C ASP A 9 6.52 -6.70 -4.21
N ILE A 10 6.29 -5.48 -3.73
CA ILE A 10 6.54 -4.26 -4.50
C ILE A 10 7.39 -3.27 -3.71
N LYS A 11 8.20 -2.51 -4.45
CA LYS A 11 8.89 -1.31 -3.99
C LYS A 11 8.38 -0.13 -4.80
N ALA A 12 7.72 0.81 -4.13
CA ALA A 12 7.12 1.96 -4.80
C ALA A 12 7.20 3.20 -3.91
N ASN A 13 7.27 4.38 -4.52
CA ASN A 13 7.19 5.64 -3.77
C ASN A 13 5.73 5.92 -3.34
N ALA A 14 4.76 5.47 -4.13
CA ALA A 14 3.34 5.57 -3.83
C ALA A 14 2.60 4.36 -4.42
N LEU A 15 1.56 3.89 -3.71
CA LEU A 15 0.67 2.83 -4.14
C LEU A 15 -0.78 3.35 -4.12
N ILE A 16 -1.45 3.33 -5.27
CA ILE A 16 -2.85 3.77 -5.42
C ILE A 16 -3.68 2.57 -5.88
N ILE A 17 -4.66 2.17 -5.08
CA ILE A 17 -5.55 1.04 -5.37
C ILE A 17 -6.93 1.57 -5.73
N GLY A 18 -7.33 1.35 -6.98
CA GLY A 18 -8.68 1.70 -7.45
C GLY A 18 -9.76 0.73 -6.97
N GLU A 19 -11.02 1.10 -7.13
CA GLU A 19 -12.15 0.27 -6.73
C GLU A 19 -12.11 -1.12 -7.38
N GLY A 20 -12.29 -2.16 -6.55
CA GLY A 20 -12.27 -3.56 -6.97
C GLY A 20 -10.89 -4.12 -7.31
N ALA A 21 -9.83 -3.31 -7.28
CA ALA A 21 -8.47 -3.81 -7.48
C ALA A 21 -7.96 -4.57 -6.25
N VAL A 22 -7.15 -5.61 -6.48
CA VAL A 22 -6.61 -6.46 -5.42
C VAL A 22 -5.09 -6.47 -5.51
N PHE A 23 -4.44 -6.10 -4.41
CA PHE A 23 -3.02 -6.25 -4.20
C PHE A 23 -2.76 -7.25 -3.06
N LYS A 24 -1.85 -8.20 -3.26
CA LYS A 24 -1.40 -9.12 -2.22
C LYS A 24 0.10 -9.34 -2.31
N GLY A 25 0.81 -8.84 -1.31
CA GLY A 25 2.26 -8.95 -1.13
C GLY A 25 2.75 -7.95 -0.09
N VAL A 26 4.06 -7.92 0.14
CA VAL A 26 4.71 -6.88 0.95
C VAL A 26 4.89 -5.62 0.11
N SER A 27 4.55 -4.46 0.66
CA SER A 27 4.77 -3.17 0.02
C SER A 27 5.82 -2.38 0.81
N ASP A 28 7.02 -2.27 0.25
CA ASP A 28 8.10 -1.43 0.77
C ASP A 28 7.96 -0.02 0.16
N MET A 29 7.44 0.93 0.95
CA MET A 29 7.31 2.33 0.51
C MET A 29 8.65 3.06 0.65
N ILE A 30 9.19 3.56 -0.46
CA ILE A 30 10.46 4.31 -0.47
C ILE A 30 10.15 5.79 -0.35
N ASP A 31 10.45 6.39 0.80
CA ASP A 31 10.45 7.85 0.93
C ASP A 31 11.77 8.42 0.39
N THR A 32 11.70 9.14 -0.74
CA THR A 32 12.86 9.81 -1.34
C THR A 32 13.17 11.15 -0.66
N SER A 33 12.32 11.60 0.27
CA SER A 33 12.41 12.90 0.94
C SER A 33 13.16 12.85 2.28
N GLY A 34 14.01 11.85 2.54
CA GLY A 34 14.96 11.85 3.68
C GLY A 34 14.35 11.96 5.10
N ASN A 35 13.04 12.10 5.24
CA ASN A 35 12.35 12.24 6.50
C ASN A 35 11.78 10.87 6.85
N LYS A 36 12.50 10.11 7.68
CA LYS A 36 11.99 8.83 8.19
C LYS A 36 10.74 9.11 9.05
N SER A 37 9.57 9.19 8.41
CA SER A 37 8.29 9.10 9.09
C SER A 37 8.24 7.70 9.72
N THR A 38 8.46 7.66 11.03
CA THR A 38 8.24 6.49 11.88
C THR A 38 6.74 6.33 12.19
N GLU A 39 5.89 6.70 11.23
CA GLU A 39 4.46 6.60 11.36
C GLU A 39 4.09 5.16 11.00
N LYS A 40 4.08 4.33 12.05
CA LYS A 40 3.59 2.96 11.97
C LYS A 40 2.20 2.99 11.34
N TYR A 41 2.00 2.14 10.33
CA TYR A 41 0.67 1.80 9.80
C TYR A 41 -0.31 1.65 10.98
N GLN A 42 -1.24 2.59 11.13
CA GLN A 42 -2.41 2.40 11.97
C GLN A 42 -3.38 1.57 11.14
N ASP A 43 -3.49 0.30 11.49
CA ASP A 43 -4.54 -0.58 11.01
C ASP A 43 -5.88 0.05 11.40
N GLY A 44 -6.57 0.64 10.43
CA GLY A 44 -7.89 1.22 10.59
C GLY A 44 -8.99 0.18 10.80
N ALA A 45 -8.73 -0.91 11.52
CA ALA A 45 -9.76 -1.81 12.02
C ALA A 45 -10.45 -1.19 13.25
N ALA A 46 -11.14 -0.07 13.04
CA ALA A 46 -12.34 0.29 13.78
C ALA A 46 -13.47 0.17 12.74
N SER A 47 -14.54 -0.60 12.93
CA SER A 47 -15.31 -0.79 14.15
C SER A 47 -16.45 -1.79 13.86
N ALA A 48 -16.66 -2.74 14.76
CA ALA A 48 -17.97 -3.26 15.18
C ALA A 48 -17.83 -3.91 16.57
#